data_AF-A0A845A1P3-F1
#
_entry.id   AF-A0A845A1P3-F1
#
_cell.length_a   1.000
_cell.length_b   1.000
_cell.length_c   1.000
_cell.angle_alpha   90.00
_cell.angle_beta   90.00
_cell.angle_gamma   90.00
#
_symmetry.space_group_name_H-M   'P 1'
#
loop_
_entity.id
_entity.type
_entity.pdbx_description
1 polymer ?
#
loop_
_entity_poly.entity_id
_entity_poly.type
_entity_poly.pdbx_seq_one_letter_code
_entity_poly.pdbx_strand_id
1 'polypeptide(L)' 'MRTRLSVCIRKRRFGCADDALAAAEMAETDLRQYRCDRCRAFHLTSRRKGKRIARPISTEWLAQ' A
#
# COMPACT_ATOMS: atom_id res chain seq x y z
N MET A 1 1.95 15.08 -4.95
CA MET A 1 2.46 15.38 -3.59
C MET A 1 3.78 14.62 -3.40
N ARG A 2 4.93 15.31 -3.49
CA ARG A 2 6.25 14.67 -3.51
C ARG A 2 6.62 14.15 -2.11
N THR A 3 7.18 12.94 -2.02
CA THR A 3 7.60 12.37 -0.72
C THR A 3 8.81 13.16 -0.17
N ARG A 4 8.71 13.70 1.05
CA ARG A 4 9.83 14.38 1.73
C ARG A 4 10.98 13.39 1.99
N LEU A 5 12.23 13.85 1.92
CA LEU A 5 13.42 13.01 2.13
C LEU A 5 13.41 12.34 3.51
N SER A 6 13.09 13.10 4.56
CA SER A 6 13.00 12.59 5.93
C SER A 6 12.00 11.44 6.08
N VAL A 7 10.88 11.51 5.35
CA VAL A 7 9.87 10.43 5.32
C VAL A 7 10.39 9.22 4.54
N CYS A 8 11.03 9.44 3.40
CA CYS A 8 11.58 8.35 2.58
C CYS A 8 12.68 7.56 3.30
N ILE A 9 13.52 8.23 4.10
CA ILE A 9 14.56 7.57 4.90
C ILE A 9 13.95 6.74 6.03
N ARG A 10 12.89 7.23 6.69
CA ARG A 10 12.22 6.50 7.78
C ARG A 10 11.40 5.30 7.31
N LYS A 11 11.05 5.21 6.03
CA LYS A 11 10.25 4.11 5.49
C LYS A 11 11.11 2.95 5.04
N ARG A 12 10.64 1.73 5.35
CA ARG A 12 11.21 0.49 4.81
C ARG A 12 11.17 0.50 3.29
N ARG A 13 12.28 0.12 2.67
CA ARG A 13 12.48 0.07 1.21
C ARG A 13 12.40 -1.39 0.77
N PHE A 14 11.63 -1.65 -0.28
CA PHE A 14 11.53 -2.95 -0.93
C PHE A 14 12.07 -2.85 -2.37
N GLY A 15 12.81 -3.86 -2.79
CA GLY A 15 13.44 -3.92 -4.11
C GLY A 15 12.46 -4.21 -5.24
N CYS A 16 11.41 -4.98 -4.95
CA CYS A 16 10.35 -5.32 -5.88
C CYS A 16 8.95 -5.07 -5.28
N ALA A 17 7.93 -5.14 -6.13
CA ALA A 17 6.54 -4.98 -5.72
C ALA A 17 6.02 -6.16 -4.88
N ASP A 18 6.54 -7.35 -5.16
CA ASP A 18 6.12 -8.60 -4.50
C ASP A 18 6.51 -8.61 -3.02
N ASP A 19 7.78 -8.31 -2.72
CA ASP A 19 8.27 -8.13 -1.34
C ASP A 19 7.46 -7.09 -0.56
N ALA A 20 7.06 -6.01 -1.22
CA ALA A 20 6.25 -4.97 -0.61
C ALA A 20 4.82 -5.46 -0.34
N LEU A 21 4.23 -6.23 -1.26
CA LEU A 21 2.91 -6.85 -1.08
C LEU A 21 2.92 -7.85 0.07
N ALA A 22 3.88 -8.79 0.08
CA ALA A 22 4.01 -9.77 1.15
C ALA A 22 4.16 -9.09 2.52
N ALA A 23 4.97 -8.03 2.61
CA ALA A 23 5.10 -7.25 3.83
C ALA A 23 3.83 -6.46 4.22
N ALA A 24 2.97 -6.12 3.26
CA ALA A 24 1.68 -5.51 3.53
C ALA A 24 0.66 -6.53 4.04
N GLU A 25 0.68 -7.75 3.51
CA GLU A 25 -0.20 -8.85 3.93
C GLU A 25 0.14 -9.36 5.33
N MET A 26 1.42 -9.39 5.67
CA MET A 26 1.87 -9.73 7.03
C MET A 26 1.58 -8.64 8.06
N ALA A 27 1.24 -7.42 7.63
CA ALA A 27 0.97 -6.33 8.55
C ALA A 27 -0.47 -6.40 9.08
N GLU A 28 -0.63 -6.25 10.39
CA GLU A 28 -1.95 -6.19 11.04
C GLU A 28 -2.77 -4.94 10.62
N THR A 29 -2.11 -3.96 10.00
CA THR A 29 -2.73 -2.74 9.49
C THR A 29 -2.83 -2.80 7.96
N ASP A 30 -3.94 -2.28 7.40
CA ASP A 30 -4.11 -2.08 5.95
C ASP A 30 -2.99 -1.17 5.40
N LEU A 31 -1.94 -1.80 4.90
CA LEU A 31 -0.83 -1.17 4.22
C LEU A 31 -0.99 -1.38 2.72
N ARG A 32 -0.64 -0.35 1.96
CA ARG A 32 -0.66 -0.40 0.50
C ARG A 32 0.70 -0.03 -0.04
N GLN A 33 1.22 -0.84 -0.95
CA GLN A 33 2.44 -0.48 -1.65
C GLN A 33 2.22 0.74 -2.57
N TYR A 34 3.28 1.53 -2.74
CA TYR A 34 3.37 2.57 -3.75
C TYR A 34 4.83 2.75 -4.18
N ARG A 35 5.04 3.13 -5.44
CA ARG A 35 6.36 3.47 -5.95
C ARG A 35 6.71 4.89 -5.54
N CYS A 36 7.88 5.06 -4.93
CA CYS A 36 8.33 6.37 -4.47
C CYS A 36 8.86 7.23 -5.62
N ASP A 37 8.32 8.44 -5.80
CA ASP A 37 8.84 9.39 -6.82
C ASP A 37 10.28 9.85 -6.57
N ARG A 38 10.84 9.57 -5.38
CA ARG A 38 12.18 10.02 -4.99
C ARG A 38 13.24 8.92 -5.16
N CYS A 39 13.12 7.83 -4.42
CA CYS A 39 14.09 6.73 -4.47
C CYS A 39 13.74 5.66 -5.51
N ARG A 40 12.56 5.75 -6.15
CA ARG A 40 12.05 4.78 -7.13
C ARG A 40 11.82 3.35 -6.61
N ALA A 41 12.11 3.10 -5.32
CA ALA A 41 11.82 1.87 -4.61
C ALA A 41 10.35 1.78 -4.19
N PHE A 42 9.93 0.59 -3.76
CA PHE A 42 8.60 0.33 -3.23
C PHE A 42 8.55 0.62 -1.73
N HIS A 43 7.50 1.30 -1.31
CA HIS A 43 7.24 1.66 0.08
C HIS A 43 5.80 1.33 0.45
N LEU A 44 5.56 1.15 1.74
CA LEU A 44 4.22 0.95 2.29
C LEU A 44 3.61 2.26 2.79
N THR A 45 2.29 2.38 2.66
CA THR A 45 1.53 3.48 3.23
C THR A 45 0.15 3.03 3.70
N SER A 46 -0.21 3.43 4.92
CA SER A 46 -1.56 3.31 5.49
C SER A 46 -2.50 4.43 5.04
N ARG A 47 -2.05 5.33 4.15
CA ARG A 47 -2.88 6.45 3.70
C ARG A 47 -4.04 5.92 2.86
N ARG A 48 -5.24 5.98 3.43
CA ARG A 48 -6.50 5.64 2.78
C ARG A 48 -7.14 6.82 2.03
N LYS A 49 -6.87 8.06 2.46
CA LYS A 49 -7.43 9.28 1.85
C LYS A 49 -7.06 9.35 0.36
N GLY A 50 -8.08 9.34 -0.50
CA GLY A 50 -7.94 9.40 -1.97
C GLY A 50 -7.57 8.10 -2.67
N LYS A 51 -7.47 6.97 -1.95
CA LYS A 51 -7.29 5.65 -2.57
C LYS A 51 -8.65 4.95 -2.65
N ARG A 52 -9.11 4.67 -3.88
CA ARG A 52 -10.36 3.94 -4.13
C ARG A 52 -10.29 2.59 -3.42
N ILE A 53 -11.06 2.43 -2.35
CA ILE A 53 -11.25 1.12 -1.72
C ILE A 53 -12.22 0.40 -2.64
N ALA A 54 -11.85 -0.77 -3.15
CA ALA A 54 -12.78 -1.61 -3.89
C ALA A 54 -13.98 -1.87 -2.97
N ARG A 55 -15.19 -1.54 -3.45
CA ARG A 55 -16.40 -1.82 -2.67
C ARG A 55 -16.46 -3.33 -2.49
N PRO A 56 -16.56 -3.86 -1.26
CA PRO A 56 -16.74 -5.30 -1.08
C PRO A 56 -17.98 -5.71 -1.89
N ILE A 57 -17.80 -6.70 -2.76
CA ILE A 57 -18.93 -7.35 -3.42
C ILE A 57 -19.72 -8.07 -2.32
N SER A 58 -20.93 -7.62 -2.03
CA SER A 58 -21.80 -8.35 -1.12
C SER A 58 -22.24 -9.64 -1.83
N THR A 59 -21.87 -10.79 -1.28
CA THR A 59 -22.25 -12.12 -1.77
C THR A 59 -23.71 -12.48 -1.47
N GLU A 60 -24.50 -11.54 -0.97
CA GLU A 60 -25.93 -11.70 -0.63
C GLU A 60 -26.84 -11.99 -1.84
N TRP A 61 -26.28 -11.99 -3.06
CA TRP A 61 -27.00 -12.18 -4.31
C TRP A 61 -26.95 -13.61 -4.89
N LEU A 62 -26.27 -14.57 -4.24
CA LEU A 62 -26.14 -15.96 -4.73
C LEU A 62 -27.12 -16.96 -4.10
N ALA A 63 -28.11 -16.49 -3.33
CA ALA A 63 -29.09 -17.36 -2.64
C ALA A 63 -30.56 -17.03 -2.99
N GLN A 64 -30.81 -16.42 -4.14
CA GLN A 64 -32.14 -16.36 -4.78
C GLN A 64 -32.19 -17.30 -5.99
#